data_AF-A0AAW6XR76-F1
#
_entry.id   AF-A0AAW6XR76-F1
#
_cell.length_a   1.000
_cell.length_b   1.000
_cell.length_c   1.000
_cell.angle_alpha   90.00
_cell.angle_beta   90.00
_cell.angle_gamma   90.00
#
_symmetry.space_group_name_H-M   'P 1'
#
loop_
_entity.id
_entity.type
_entity.pdbx_description
1 polymer ?
#
loop_
_entity_poly.entity_id
_entity_poly.type
_entity_poly.pdbx_seq_one_letter_code
_entity_poly.pdbx_strand_id
1 'polypeptide(L)'
;MKQFQWLDDGLHKMFLDYLHRIYTERLSFYGIQNSDLNRFSWSENKKVLICGIKVYADIATQGEPSGFLVFAVPTNTLNKVLFLNLFNETKNPSFSRHYNEQEMLNWIIDSGLISKSTAKNIVPGSLKMIFSVFDDIKINYKDEPNFVSNLTEDWIRSWVDKEYNSTLAAESTPTLVNYFPSTFKRYFIDKYHFEDMLKEINNDQFTDEFNQCLFAYEHEKWFLCASGLGSCLEHLMYIILNNYAKKGYNILNRFPKDPTAKDYVNRFRQKPIGIDSRQARAINLFFMARNSVDHYNSGKTQRIFCDLLLDGISDVYNDYFGASMNAPLAPTQK
;
A
#
# COMPACT_ATOMS: atom_id res chain seq x y z
N MET A 1 6.87 -17.93 -28.41
CA MET A 1 6.94 -17.77 -26.94
C MET A 1 6.87 -19.15 -26.30
N LYS A 2 7.80 -19.49 -25.43
CA LYS A 2 7.79 -20.79 -24.75
C LYS A 2 6.90 -20.75 -23.51
N GLN A 3 6.39 -21.91 -23.10
CA GLN A 3 5.52 -22.04 -21.94
C GLN A 3 6.20 -22.82 -20.84
N PHE A 4 5.97 -22.39 -19.60
CA PHE A 4 6.35 -23.16 -18.42
C PHE A 4 5.58 -24.48 -18.39
N GLN A 5 6.29 -25.54 -18.03
CA GLN A 5 5.73 -26.87 -17.83
C GLN A 5 5.61 -27.13 -16.33
N TRP A 6 4.51 -27.75 -15.93
CA TRP A 6 4.38 -28.22 -14.55
C TRP A 6 5.30 -29.40 -14.32
N LEU A 7 6.11 -29.34 -13.27
CA LEU A 7 6.90 -30.46 -12.80
C LEU A 7 6.01 -31.35 -11.91
N ASP A 8 5.42 -32.39 -12.50
CA ASP A 8 4.55 -33.36 -11.82
C ASP A 8 5.18 -34.75 -11.79
N ASP A 9 6.17 -34.93 -10.92
CA ASP A 9 6.91 -36.19 -10.74
C ASP A 9 6.55 -36.91 -9.43
N GLY A 10 5.45 -36.50 -8.77
CA GLY A 10 5.03 -37.00 -7.46
C GLY A 10 5.85 -36.46 -6.27
N LEU A 11 6.99 -35.82 -6.48
CA LEU A 11 7.87 -35.26 -5.44
C LEU A 11 7.70 -33.75 -5.24
N HIS A 12 7.12 -33.06 -6.22
CA HIS A 12 6.88 -31.61 -6.20
C HIS A 12 6.14 -31.10 -4.95
N LYS A 13 5.18 -31.88 -4.41
CA LYS A 13 4.42 -31.47 -3.22
C LYS A 13 5.32 -31.42 -1.99
N MET A 14 6.14 -32.45 -1.79
CA MET A 14 7.09 -32.50 -0.67
C MET A 14 8.13 -31.39 -0.77
N PHE A 15 8.58 -31.08 -1.99
CA PHE A 15 9.46 -29.94 -2.26
C PHE A 15 8.81 -28.61 -1.88
N LEU A 16 7.58 -28.36 -2.32
CA LEU A 16 6.84 -27.14 -1.97
C LEU A 16 6.59 -27.04 -0.46
N ASP A 17 6.18 -28.13 0.19
CA ASP A 17 5.94 -28.18 1.63
C ASP A 17 7.23 -27.87 2.41
N TYR A 18 8.37 -28.38 1.93
CA TYR A 18 9.69 -28.10 2.50
C TYR A 18 10.11 -26.62 2.36
N LEU A 19 10.00 -26.05 1.16
CA LEU A 19 10.31 -24.64 0.92
C LEU A 19 9.40 -23.73 1.76
N HIS A 20 8.11 -24.06 1.83
CA HIS A 20 7.13 -23.30 2.62
C HIS A 20 7.43 -23.36 4.13
N ARG A 21 7.91 -24.51 4.62
CA ARG A 21 8.39 -24.65 6.00
C ARG A 21 9.54 -23.67 6.28
N ILE A 22 10.55 -23.61 5.41
CA ILE A 22 11.69 -22.69 5.56
C ILE A 22 11.21 -21.23 5.54
N TYR A 23 10.29 -20.90 4.64
CA TYR A 23 9.70 -19.57 4.54
C TYR A 23 9.01 -19.17 5.87
N THR A 24 8.19 -20.07 6.42
CA THR A 24 7.45 -19.86 7.68
C THR A 24 8.36 -19.80 8.91
N GLU A 25 9.40 -20.63 8.96
CA GLU A 25 10.42 -20.60 10.01
C GLU A 25 11.17 -19.26 10.00
N ARG A 26 11.50 -18.75 8.81
CA ARG A 26 12.17 -17.45 8.67
C ARG A 26 11.26 -16.28 9.07
N LEU A 27 9.96 -16.34 8.78
CA LEU A 27 9.00 -15.36 9.31
C LEU A 27 8.95 -15.38 10.85
N SER A 28 8.94 -16.58 11.43
CA SER A 28 8.92 -16.78 12.87
C SER A 28 10.18 -16.24 13.55
N PHE A 29 11.35 -16.38 12.90
CA PHE A 29 12.62 -15.80 13.34
C PHE A 29 12.56 -14.26 13.48
N TYR A 30 11.82 -13.57 12.62
CA TYR A 30 11.58 -12.13 12.71
C TYR A 30 10.46 -11.74 13.69
N GLY A 31 9.82 -12.70 14.36
CA GLY A 31 8.72 -12.44 15.29
C GLY A 31 7.42 -12.01 14.61
N ILE A 32 7.25 -12.24 13.31
CA ILE A 32 6.05 -11.86 12.55
C ILE A 32 4.90 -12.81 12.92
N GLN A 33 3.77 -12.25 13.37
CA GLN A 33 2.59 -13.01 13.83
C GLN A 33 1.30 -12.31 13.42
N ASN A 34 0.18 -13.05 13.43
CA ASN A 34 -1.19 -12.52 13.24
C ASN A 34 -1.34 -11.64 11.98
N SER A 35 -1.89 -10.42 12.13
CA SER A 35 -2.21 -9.51 11.05
C SER A 35 -1.02 -9.15 10.17
N ASP A 36 0.21 -9.20 10.69
CA ASP A 36 1.40 -8.81 9.94
C ASP A 36 1.80 -9.87 8.90
N LEU A 37 1.30 -11.10 9.05
CA LEU A 37 1.46 -12.14 8.04
C LEU A 37 0.86 -11.72 6.70
N ASN A 38 -0.18 -10.89 6.69
CA ASN A 38 -0.84 -10.43 5.46
C ASN A 38 0.07 -9.61 4.52
N ARG A 39 1.27 -9.22 4.96
CA ARG A 39 2.24 -8.45 4.17
C ARG A 39 3.19 -9.32 3.37
N PHE A 40 3.29 -10.59 3.73
CA PHE A 40 4.21 -11.55 3.14
C PHE A 40 3.53 -12.34 2.03
N SER A 41 4.24 -12.62 0.95
CA SER A 41 3.66 -13.15 -0.29
C SER A 41 3.25 -14.62 -0.22
N TRP A 42 3.86 -15.43 0.66
CA TRP A 42 3.59 -16.85 0.81
C TRP A 42 3.23 -17.26 2.24
N SER A 43 2.52 -16.37 2.95
CA SER A 43 1.96 -16.62 4.28
C SER A 43 0.47 -17.00 4.22
N GLU A 44 -0.04 -17.52 5.33
CA GLU A 44 -1.48 -17.82 5.50
C GLU A 44 -2.05 -18.74 4.41
N ASN A 45 -3.11 -18.29 3.72
CA ASN A 45 -3.78 -18.99 2.63
C ASN A 45 -3.27 -18.57 1.24
N LYS A 46 -2.25 -17.70 1.18
CA LYS A 46 -1.68 -17.23 -0.08
C LYS A 46 -0.91 -18.35 -0.75
N LYS A 47 -0.97 -18.36 -2.08
CA LYS A 47 -0.37 -19.41 -2.89
C LYS A 47 0.54 -18.78 -3.93
N VAL A 48 1.63 -19.47 -4.23
CA VAL A 48 2.63 -19.04 -5.20
C VAL A 48 2.95 -20.14 -6.19
N LEU A 49 3.31 -19.74 -7.40
CA LEU A 49 3.97 -20.56 -8.39
C LEU A 49 5.47 -20.33 -8.23
N ILE A 50 6.21 -21.38 -7.89
CA ILE A 50 7.67 -21.38 -7.91
C ILE A 50 8.12 -21.68 -9.33
N CYS A 51 8.72 -20.71 -9.99
CA CYS A 51 9.16 -20.80 -11.37
C CYS A 51 10.68 -20.96 -11.44
N GLY A 52 11.14 -21.86 -12.31
CA GLY A 52 12.55 -22.08 -12.60
C GLY A 52 12.81 -22.05 -14.09
N ILE A 53 13.75 -21.21 -14.52
CA ILE A 53 14.21 -21.14 -15.91
C ILE A 53 15.65 -21.63 -15.97
N LYS A 54 15.90 -22.78 -16.61
CA LYS A 54 17.26 -23.25 -16.89
C LYS A 54 17.87 -22.39 -17.99
N VAL A 55 19.04 -21.81 -17.72
CA VAL A 55 19.77 -20.91 -18.61
C VAL A 55 21.25 -21.32 -18.70
N TYR A 56 21.93 -20.92 -19.76
CA TYR A 56 23.38 -21.00 -19.86
C TYR A 56 24.03 -20.08 -18.82
N ALA A 57 25.10 -20.54 -18.18
CA ALA A 57 25.86 -19.74 -17.25
C ALA A 57 27.35 -19.92 -17.54
N ASP A 58 28.02 -18.83 -17.88
CA ASP A 58 29.43 -18.81 -18.28
C ASP A 58 30.37 -18.91 -17.08
N ILE A 59 30.21 -19.96 -16.28
CA ILE A 59 30.98 -20.25 -15.08
C ILE A 59 31.44 -21.71 -15.08
N ALA A 60 32.55 -21.99 -14.39
CA ALA A 60 33.06 -23.35 -14.24
C ALA A 60 32.16 -24.15 -13.27
N THR A 61 31.28 -24.99 -13.81
CA THR A 61 30.49 -25.97 -13.03
C THR A 61 31.04 -27.38 -13.24
N GLN A 62 30.83 -28.27 -12.27
CA GLN A 62 31.03 -29.71 -12.46
C GLN A 62 29.87 -30.28 -13.28
N GLY A 63 29.75 -29.91 -14.56
CA GLY A 63 28.64 -30.33 -15.42
C GLY A 63 28.40 -29.43 -16.63
N GLU A 64 27.18 -29.49 -17.19
CA GLU A 64 26.75 -28.51 -18.20
C GLU A 64 26.75 -27.11 -17.56
N PRO A 65 27.42 -26.10 -18.17
CA PRO A 65 27.58 -24.75 -17.63
C PRO A 65 26.23 -24.01 -17.66
N SER A 66 25.38 -24.37 -16.69
CA SER A 66 23.99 -23.97 -16.62
C SER A 66 23.64 -23.56 -15.19
N GLY A 67 22.66 -22.68 -15.08
CA GLY A 67 22.06 -22.30 -13.81
C GLY A 67 20.56 -22.13 -13.98
N PHE A 68 19.87 -21.87 -12.88
CA PHE A 68 18.44 -21.64 -12.85
C PHE A 68 18.15 -20.22 -12.35
N LEU A 69 17.43 -19.44 -13.14
CA LEU A 69 16.74 -18.26 -12.64
C LEU A 69 15.46 -18.74 -11.96
N VAL A 70 15.39 -18.56 -10.64
CA VAL A 70 14.23 -18.93 -9.82
C VAL A 70 13.52 -17.70 -9.31
N PHE A 71 12.20 -17.76 -9.24
CA PHE A 71 11.36 -16.70 -8.72
C PHE A 71 9.96 -17.22 -8.39
N ALA A 72 9.21 -16.46 -7.59
CA ALA A 72 7.82 -16.76 -7.24
C ALA A 72 6.85 -15.81 -7.97
N VAL A 73 5.65 -16.31 -8.26
CA VAL A 73 4.53 -15.54 -8.83
C VAL A 73 3.27 -15.85 -8.02
N PRO A 74 2.47 -14.87 -7.58
CA PRO A 74 1.25 -15.14 -6.84
C PRO A 74 0.21 -15.84 -7.72
N THR A 75 -0.58 -16.73 -7.10
CA THR A 75 -1.66 -17.46 -7.78
C THR A 75 -2.86 -17.66 -6.86
N ASN A 76 -4.05 -17.67 -7.45
CA ASN A 76 -5.30 -17.94 -6.71
C ASN A 76 -5.67 -19.43 -6.69
N THR A 77 -4.90 -20.29 -7.36
CA THR A 77 -5.26 -21.69 -7.58
C THR A 77 -4.61 -22.63 -6.57
N LEU A 78 -3.37 -23.06 -6.81
CA LEU A 78 -2.59 -23.93 -5.93
C LEU A 78 -1.09 -23.67 -6.08
N ASN A 79 -0.32 -24.05 -5.07
CA ASN A 79 1.14 -24.00 -5.12
C ASN A 79 1.65 -24.99 -6.17
N LYS A 80 2.48 -24.54 -7.11
CA LYS A 80 3.08 -25.40 -8.14
C LYS A 80 4.52 -25.03 -8.39
N VAL A 81 5.29 -26.02 -8.83
CA VAL A 81 6.61 -25.83 -9.41
C VAL A 81 6.49 -25.83 -10.93
N LEU A 82 6.96 -24.75 -11.54
CA LEU A 82 6.93 -24.53 -12.98
C LEU A 82 8.36 -24.47 -13.51
N PHE A 83 8.63 -25.25 -14.55
CA PHE A 83 9.95 -25.37 -15.15
C PHE A 83 9.95 -24.95 -16.62
N LEU A 84 11.00 -24.25 -17.04
CA LEU A 84 11.24 -23.91 -18.43
C LEU A 84 12.73 -24.07 -18.76
N ASN A 85 13.05 -24.84 -19.79
CA ASN A 85 14.42 -24.97 -20.28
C ASN A 85 14.70 -24.02 -21.45
N LEU A 86 15.55 -23.02 -21.22
CA LEU A 86 16.03 -22.07 -22.22
C LEU A 86 17.55 -22.16 -22.45
N PHE A 87 18.20 -23.25 -22.02
CA PHE A 87 19.65 -23.39 -22.09
C PHE A 87 20.20 -23.12 -23.49
N ASN A 88 19.61 -23.74 -24.52
CA ASN A 88 20.07 -23.58 -25.90
C ASN A 88 19.85 -22.16 -26.43
N GLU A 89 18.73 -21.52 -26.07
CA GLU A 89 18.43 -20.15 -26.47
C GLU A 89 19.36 -19.13 -25.80
N THR A 90 19.82 -19.44 -24.59
CA THR A 90 20.66 -18.56 -23.75
C THR A 90 22.15 -18.84 -23.91
N LYS A 91 22.55 -19.93 -24.58
CA LYS A 91 23.94 -20.24 -24.92
C LYS A 91 24.45 -19.38 -26.08
N ASN A 92 24.54 -18.08 -25.84
CA ASN A 92 25.02 -17.12 -26.83
C ASN A 92 25.69 -15.90 -26.16
N PRO A 93 26.57 -15.16 -26.87
CA PRO A 93 27.30 -14.03 -26.29
C PRO A 93 26.43 -12.84 -25.86
N SER A 94 25.22 -12.70 -26.40
CA SER A 94 24.33 -11.59 -26.01
C SER A 94 23.67 -11.82 -24.66
N PHE A 95 23.43 -13.08 -24.29
CA PHE A 95 22.94 -13.44 -22.97
C PHE A 95 24.06 -13.57 -21.93
N SER A 96 25.18 -14.21 -22.28
CA SER A 96 26.25 -14.56 -21.33
C SER A 96 26.98 -13.36 -20.70
N ARG A 97 26.78 -12.15 -21.24
CA ARG A 97 27.37 -10.90 -20.75
C ARG A 97 26.59 -10.27 -19.59
N HIS A 98 25.37 -10.73 -19.32
CA HIS A 98 24.59 -10.25 -18.19
C HIS A 98 25.06 -10.94 -16.91
N TYR A 99 25.38 -10.15 -15.87
CA TYR A 99 25.87 -10.67 -14.59
C TYR A 99 24.83 -10.59 -13.47
N ASN A 100 23.81 -9.73 -13.63
CA ASN A 100 22.71 -9.55 -12.68
C ASN A 100 21.48 -10.36 -13.13
N GLU A 101 20.82 -11.03 -12.19
CA GLU A 101 19.63 -11.84 -12.43
C GLU A 101 18.49 -11.05 -13.10
N GLN A 102 18.32 -9.79 -12.73
CA GLN A 102 17.30 -8.93 -13.31
C GLN A 102 17.59 -8.62 -14.77
N GLU A 103 18.86 -8.40 -15.13
CA GLU A 103 19.26 -8.16 -16.51
C GLU A 103 19.10 -9.42 -17.37
N MET A 104 19.49 -10.58 -16.82
CA MET A 104 19.26 -11.87 -17.48
C MET A 104 17.78 -12.11 -17.73
N LEU A 105 16.93 -11.87 -16.73
CA LEU A 105 15.49 -12.02 -16.87
C LEU A 105 14.91 -11.02 -17.90
N ASN A 106 15.32 -9.75 -17.85
CA ASN A 106 14.91 -8.73 -18.81
C ASN A 106 15.28 -9.13 -20.24
N TRP A 107 16.49 -9.65 -20.46
CA TRP A 107 16.91 -10.16 -21.77
C TRP A 107 15.99 -11.27 -22.28
N ILE A 108 15.61 -12.22 -21.42
CA ILE A 108 14.69 -13.33 -21.78
C ILE A 108 13.30 -12.77 -22.19
N ILE A 109 12.83 -11.75 -21.49
CA ILE A 109 11.54 -11.09 -21.75
C ILE A 109 11.59 -10.29 -23.06
N ASP A 110 12.63 -9.49 -23.25
CA ASP A 110 12.79 -8.62 -24.42
C ASP A 110 13.03 -9.42 -25.70
N SER A 111 13.65 -10.60 -25.56
CA SER A 111 13.79 -11.59 -26.63
C SER A 111 12.48 -12.34 -26.97
N GLY A 112 11.38 -12.07 -26.24
CA GLY A 112 10.07 -12.70 -26.48
C GLY A 112 10.01 -14.19 -26.14
N LEU A 113 10.97 -14.70 -25.36
CA LEU A 113 11.02 -16.10 -24.96
C LEU A 113 9.95 -16.42 -23.91
N ILE A 114 9.64 -15.47 -23.03
CA ILE A 114 8.54 -15.53 -22.05
C ILE A 114 7.64 -14.28 -22.15
N SER A 115 6.45 -14.35 -21.56
CA SER A 115 5.51 -13.22 -21.57
C SER A 115 5.96 -12.07 -20.67
N LYS A 116 5.77 -10.83 -21.13
CA LYS A 116 5.91 -9.62 -20.30
C LYS A 116 4.97 -9.62 -19.08
N SER A 117 3.84 -10.32 -19.14
CA SER A 117 2.93 -10.47 -18.00
C SER A 117 3.55 -11.28 -16.86
N THR A 118 4.41 -12.26 -17.16
CA THR A 118 5.10 -13.05 -16.13
C THR A 118 6.01 -12.16 -15.30
N ALA A 119 6.77 -11.27 -15.95
CA ALA A 119 7.70 -10.34 -15.30
C ALA A 119 7.01 -9.38 -14.32
N LYS A 120 5.84 -8.85 -14.70
CA LYS A 120 5.09 -7.89 -13.89
C LYS A 120 4.58 -8.47 -12.57
N ASN A 121 4.44 -9.80 -12.51
CA ASN A 121 3.84 -10.48 -11.38
C ASN A 121 4.88 -11.21 -10.53
N ILE A 122 6.18 -11.04 -10.78
CA ILE A 122 7.21 -11.66 -9.94
C ILE A 122 7.14 -11.04 -8.56
N VAL A 123 7.11 -11.89 -7.53
CA VAL A 123 7.16 -11.44 -6.15
C VAL A 123 8.51 -10.75 -5.90
N PRO A 124 8.50 -9.49 -5.41
CA PRO A 124 9.74 -8.78 -5.08
C PRO A 124 10.65 -9.58 -4.16
N GLY A 125 11.95 -9.56 -4.45
CA GLY A 125 12.97 -10.26 -3.66
C GLY A 125 13.08 -11.77 -3.91
N SER A 126 12.10 -12.40 -4.57
CA SER A 126 12.14 -13.84 -4.89
C SER A 126 13.05 -14.20 -6.07
N LEU A 127 13.43 -13.25 -6.94
CA LEU A 127 14.33 -13.53 -8.07
C LEU A 127 15.75 -13.82 -7.60
N LYS A 128 16.31 -14.97 -8.01
CA LYS A 128 17.70 -15.34 -7.75
C LYS A 128 18.23 -16.33 -8.80
N MET A 129 19.54 -16.31 -9.04
CA MET A 129 20.23 -17.32 -9.84
C MET A 129 20.85 -18.35 -8.91
N ILE A 130 20.59 -19.64 -9.18
CA ILE A 130 21.06 -20.74 -8.35
C ILE A 130 21.46 -21.91 -9.25
N PHE A 131 22.51 -22.64 -8.87
CA PHE A 131 23.18 -23.61 -9.74
C PHE A 131 22.81 -25.08 -9.48
N SER A 132 21.79 -25.37 -8.65
CA SER A 132 21.42 -26.76 -8.27
C SER A 132 19.95 -27.00 -7.90
N VAL A 133 19.06 -25.99 -8.01
CA VAL A 133 17.70 -26.05 -7.41
C VAL A 133 16.84 -27.22 -7.87
N PHE A 134 16.90 -27.55 -9.17
CA PHE A 134 16.06 -28.60 -9.77
C PHE A 134 16.84 -29.86 -10.13
N ASP A 135 18.17 -29.85 -9.98
CA ASP A 135 18.99 -31.05 -10.13
C ASP A 135 18.81 -31.97 -8.91
N ASP A 136 18.51 -31.39 -7.74
CA ASP A 136 18.20 -32.09 -6.47
C ASP A 136 16.91 -32.95 -6.55
N ILE A 137 15.96 -32.63 -7.44
CA ILE A 137 14.68 -33.36 -7.57
C ILE A 137 14.88 -34.78 -8.15
N LYS A 138 16.00 -35.04 -8.84
CA LYS A 138 16.29 -36.32 -9.51
C LYS A 138 17.24 -37.26 -8.74
N ILE A 139 17.86 -36.83 -7.63
CA ILE A 139 18.86 -37.64 -6.92
C ILE A 139 18.22 -38.47 -5.81
N ASN A 140 17.96 -39.74 -6.16
CA ASN A 140 17.90 -40.94 -5.30
C ASN A 140 17.44 -40.82 -3.83
N TYR A 141 16.15 -41.09 -3.62
CA TYR A 141 15.49 -41.30 -2.33
C TYR A 141 15.98 -42.50 -1.49
N LYS A 142 16.97 -43.26 -1.95
CA LYS A 142 17.32 -44.54 -1.32
C LYS A 142 18.41 -44.47 -0.25
N ASP A 143 19.28 -43.47 -0.25
CA ASP A 143 20.48 -43.56 0.60
C ASP A 143 20.84 -42.33 1.46
N GLU A 144 20.20 -41.15 1.39
CA GLU A 144 20.36 -40.08 2.42
C GLU A 144 19.36 -38.90 2.27
N PRO A 145 18.88 -38.26 3.36
CA PRO A 145 17.79 -37.26 3.34
C PRO A 145 18.24 -35.80 3.14
N ASN A 146 19.32 -35.53 2.39
CA ASN A 146 19.70 -34.15 2.03
C ASN A 146 18.94 -33.71 0.78
N PHE A 147 17.64 -33.47 0.95
CA PHE A 147 16.64 -33.26 -0.11
C PHE A 147 16.79 -31.94 -0.89
N VAL A 148 17.49 -30.94 -0.33
CA VAL A 148 17.59 -29.60 -0.89
C VAL A 148 18.96 -29.00 -0.55
N SER A 149 19.70 -28.53 -1.56
CA SER A 149 20.97 -27.83 -1.36
C SER A 149 20.83 -26.60 -0.45
N ASN A 150 21.83 -26.33 0.41
CA ASN A 150 21.89 -25.13 1.26
C ASN A 150 21.58 -23.84 0.48
N LEU A 151 21.97 -23.79 -0.81
CA LEU A 151 21.71 -22.65 -1.69
C LEU A 151 20.22 -22.37 -1.92
N THR A 152 19.39 -23.42 -1.96
CA THR A 152 17.94 -23.29 -2.14
C THR A 152 17.27 -22.85 -0.83
N GLU A 153 17.77 -23.29 0.33
CA GLU A 153 17.32 -22.73 1.62
C GLU A 153 17.69 -21.26 1.75
N ASP A 154 18.93 -20.92 1.44
CA ASP A 154 19.45 -19.56 1.48
C ASP A 154 18.67 -18.63 0.55
N TRP A 155 18.14 -19.17 -0.55
CA TRP A 155 17.23 -18.44 -1.41
C TRP A 155 15.90 -18.13 -0.73
N ILE A 156 15.23 -19.12 -0.14
CA ILE A 156 13.96 -18.89 0.57
C ILE A 156 14.17 -17.91 1.73
N ARG A 157 15.25 -18.07 2.51
CA ARG A 157 15.58 -17.15 3.60
C ARG A 157 15.84 -15.74 3.08
N SER A 158 16.65 -15.60 2.02
CA SER A 158 16.94 -14.31 1.39
C SER A 158 15.70 -13.62 0.82
N TRP A 159 14.72 -14.39 0.31
CA TRP A 159 13.45 -13.84 -0.13
C TRP A 159 12.69 -13.22 1.04
N VAL A 160 12.51 -13.96 2.14
CA VAL A 160 11.85 -13.44 3.35
C VAL A 160 12.58 -12.21 3.91
N ASP A 161 13.92 -12.23 3.95
CA ASP A 161 14.73 -11.10 4.43
C ASP A 161 14.48 -9.83 3.60
N LYS A 162 14.35 -9.96 2.27
CA LYS A 162 14.05 -8.83 1.39
C LYS A 162 12.62 -8.31 1.59
N GLU A 163 11.64 -9.18 1.79
CA GLU A 163 10.26 -8.77 2.09
C GLU A 163 10.17 -8.07 3.45
N TYR A 164 10.86 -8.59 4.47
CA TYR A 164 10.95 -7.99 5.79
C TYR A 164 11.60 -6.59 5.72
N ASN A 165 12.76 -6.48 5.09
CA ASN A 165 13.45 -5.19 4.95
C ASN A 165 12.62 -4.16 4.17
N SER A 166 11.89 -4.60 3.13
CA SER A 166 11.01 -3.71 2.38
C SER A 166 9.82 -3.24 3.22
N THR A 167 9.24 -4.13 4.02
CA THR A 167 8.15 -3.79 4.95
C THR A 167 8.65 -2.85 6.04
N LEU A 168 9.79 -3.16 6.65
CA LEU A 168 10.41 -2.33 7.69
C LEU A 168 10.78 -0.94 7.13
N ALA A 169 11.30 -0.85 5.91
CA ALA A 169 11.57 0.43 5.26
C ALA A 169 10.27 1.23 5.03
N ALA A 170 9.20 0.59 4.58
CA ALA A 170 7.91 1.26 4.39
C ALA A 170 7.31 1.77 5.71
N GLU A 171 7.53 1.06 6.83
CA GLU A 171 7.03 1.48 8.16
C GLU A 171 7.95 2.45 8.89
N SER A 172 9.26 2.33 8.72
CA SER A 172 10.27 3.17 9.39
C SER A 172 10.47 4.51 8.70
N THR A 173 10.00 4.63 7.46
CA THR A 173 9.97 5.92 6.77
C THR A 173 8.67 6.61 7.16
N PRO A 174 8.67 7.64 8.04
CA PRO A 174 7.48 8.45 8.24
C PRO A 174 7.01 8.93 6.87
N THR A 175 5.70 8.82 6.60
CA THR A 175 5.10 9.38 5.39
C THR A 175 5.62 10.80 5.26
N LEU A 176 6.49 11.05 4.27
CA LEU A 176 7.01 12.39 4.02
C LEU A 176 5.80 13.30 3.88
N VAL A 177 5.76 14.36 4.68
CA VAL A 177 4.82 15.47 4.46
C VAL A 177 5.14 15.98 3.07
N ASN A 178 4.43 15.48 2.08
CA ASN A 178 4.59 15.89 0.71
C ASN A 178 3.94 17.26 0.62
N TYR A 179 4.77 18.29 0.74
CA TYR A 179 4.34 19.65 0.46
C TYR A 179 3.77 19.69 -0.95
N PHE A 180 2.59 20.26 -1.04
CA PHE A 180 1.76 20.30 -2.22
C PHE A 180 2.55 20.81 -3.47
N PRO A 181 2.50 20.12 -4.64
CA PRO A 181 3.25 20.53 -5.82
C PRO A 181 2.82 21.91 -6.32
N SER A 182 3.77 22.80 -6.61
CA SER A 182 3.50 24.20 -6.98
C SER A 182 2.76 24.40 -8.30
N THR A 183 2.64 23.36 -9.14
CA THR A 183 2.13 23.46 -10.51
C THR A 183 0.61 23.42 -10.63
N PHE A 184 -0.12 22.79 -9.69
CA PHE A 184 -1.59 22.76 -9.67
C PHE A 184 -2.19 23.55 -8.49
N LYS A 185 -1.34 24.13 -7.63
CA LYS A 185 -1.68 25.16 -6.64
C LYS A 185 -2.56 26.27 -7.17
N ARG A 186 -2.37 26.73 -8.41
CA ARG A 186 -3.10 27.91 -8.92
C ARG A 186 -4.61 27.80 -8.77
N TYR A 187 -5.23 26.68 -9.15
CA TYR A 187 -6.70 26.57 -9.06
C TYR A 187 -7.20 26.63 -7.61
N PHE A 188 -6.52 25.99 -6.67
CA PHE A 188 -6.93 25.95 -5.26
C PHE A 188 -6.53 27.19 -4.47
N ILE A 189 -5.35 27.76 -4.75
CA ILE A 189 -4.89 29.04 -4.20
C ILE A 189 -5.81 30.17 -4.67
N ASP A 190 -6.13 30.23 -5.96
CA ASP A 190 -6.90 31.34 -6.52
C ASP A 190 -8.39 31.27 -6.13
N LYS A 191 -8.94 30.05 -5.92
CA LYS A 191 -10.35 29.89 -5.52
C LYS A 191 -10.58 29.91 -4.00
N TYR A 192 -9.68 29.33 -3.20
CA TYR A 192 -9.96 29.07 -1.78
C TYR A 192 -8.91 29.59 -0.78
N HIS A 193 -7.75 30.07 -1.24
CA HIS A 193 -6.68 30.57 -0.37
C HIS A 193 -6.24 29.59 0.73
N PHE A 194 -6.21 28.27 0.44
CA PHE A 194 -5.95 27.25 1.46
C PHE A 194 -4.59 27.35 2.16
N GLU A 195 -3.57 27.94 1.55
CA GLU A 195 -2.29 28.15 2.26
C GLU A 195 -2.44 29.07 3.47
N ASP A 196 -3.29 30.10 3.37
CA ASP A 196 -3.53 31.03 4.47
C ASP A 196 -4.42 30.37 5.54
N MET A 197 -5.42 29.60 5.11
CA MET A 197 -6.23 28.75 5.99
C MET A 197 -5.35 27.81 6.83
N LEU A 198 -4.45 27.05 6.19
CA LEU A 198 -3.58 26.10 6.87
C LEU A 198 -2.63 26.80 7.86
N LYS A 199 -2.08 27.96 7.48
CA LYS A 199 -1.23 28.77 8.37
C LYS A 199 -2.01 29.31 9.57
N GLU A 200 -3.24 29.76 9.38
CA GLU A 200 -4.05 30.32 10.48
C GLU A 200 -4.56 29.24 11.43
N ILE A 201 -4.97 28.09 10.90
CA ILE A 201 -5.37 26.92 11.70
C ILE A 201 -4.19 26.41 12.54
N ASN A 202 -2.97 26.43 11.98
CA ASN A 202 -1.73 26.07 12.65
C ASN A 202 -1.82 24.73 13.41
N ASN A 203 -2.26 23.69 12.69
CA ASN A 203 -2.39 22.33 13.21
C ASN A 203 -1.72 21.37 12.22
N ASP A 204 -0.62 20.74 12.65
CA ASP A 204 0.21 19.89 11.79
C ASP A 204 -0.57 18.67 11.27
N GLN A 205 -1.40 18.06 12.12
CA GLN A 205 -2.20 16.90 11.75
C GLN A 205 -3.24 17.27 10.68
N PHE A 206 -4.00 18.34 10.90
CA PHE A 206 -4.97 18.82 9.91
C PHE A 206 -4.29 19.21 8.60
N THR A 207 -3.11 19.83 8.69
CA THR A 207 -2.33 20.24 7.52
C THR A 207 -1.88 19.04 6.69
N ASP A 208 -1.39 17.99 7.33
CA ASP A 208 -1.00 16.75 6.66
C ASP A 208 -2.21 16.05 6.03
N GLU A 209 -3.28 15.83 6.79
CA GLU A 209 -4.53 15.20 6.31
C GLU A 209 -5.09 15.93 5.08
N PHE A 210 -5.17 17.26 5.15
CA PHE A 210 -5.71 18.07 4.07
C PHE A 210 -4.80 18.04 2.83
N ASN A 211 -3.47 18.13 2.99
CA ASN A 211 -2.54 18.04 1.87
C ASN A 211 -2.58 16.69 1.17
N GLN A 212 -2.74 15.59 1.91
CA GLN A 212 -2.92 14.25 1.32
C GLN A 212 -4.21 14.18 0.50
N CYS A 213 -5.29 14.81 0.97
CA CYS A 213 -6.55 14.89 0.22
C CYS A 213 -6.41 15.68 -1.08
N LEU A 214 -5.68 16.80 -1.04
CA LEU A 214 -5.43 17.59 -2.24
C LEU A 214 -4.50 16.85 -3.23
N PHE A 215 -3.48 16.14 -2.73
CA PHE A 215 -2.65 15.28 -3.57
C PHE A 215 -3.50 14.21 -4.28
N ALA A 216 -4.43 13.58 -3.56
CA ALA A 216 -5.37 12.62 -4.13
C ALA A 216 -6.28 13.27 -5.19
N TYR A 217 -6.71 14.51 -4.99
CA TYR A 217 -7.46 15.28 -6.00
C TYR A 217 -6.65 15.44 -7.29
N GLU A 218 -5.41 15.92 -7.20
CA GLU A 218 -4.56 16.18 -8.37
C GLU A 218 -4.28 14.92 -9.19
N HIS A 219 -4.20 13.77 -8.54
CA HIS A 219 -3.94 12.47 -9.17
C HIS A 219 -5.21 11.71 -9.55
N GLU A 220 -6.34 12.42 -9.60
CA GLU A 220 -7.66 11.91 -10.00
C GLU A 220 -8.15 10.72 -9.15
N LYS A 221 -7.69 10.65 -7.90
CA LYS A 221 -8.09 9.62 -6.92
C LYS A 221 -9.34 10.09 -6.17
N TRP A 222 -10.43 10.31 -6.91
CA TRP A 222 -11.65 10.95 -6.42
C TRP A 222 -12.27 10.27 -5.19
N PHE A 223 -12.23 8.94 -5.14
CA PHE A 223 -12.71 8.19 -3.98
C PHE A 223 -11.88 8.51 -2.71
N LEU A 224 -10.56 8.41 -2.81
CA LEU A 224 -9.65 8.69 -1.68
C LEU A 224 -9.76 10.15 -1.25
N CYS A 225 -9.79 11.07 -2.22
CA CYS A 225 -9.95 12.49 -1.96
C CYS A 225 -11.25 12.80 -1.22
N ALA A 226 -12.41 12.38 -1.75
CA ALA A 226 -13.70 12.70 -1.13
C ALA A 226 -13.90 12.02 0.24
N SER A 227 -13.40 10.80 0.44
CA SER A 227 -13.45 10.16 1.77
C SER A 227 -12.62 10.94 2.79
N GLY A 228 -11.38 11.31 2.43
CA GLY A 228 -10.48 12.08 3.30
C GLY A 228 -10.93 13.52 3.58
N LEU A 229 -11.48 14.23 2.58
CA LEU A 229 -12.00 15.59 2.76
C LEU A 229 -13.18 15.63 3.73
N GLY A 230 -13.98 14.56 3.78
CA GLY A 230 -15.01 14.38 4.79
C GLY A 230 -14.46 14.39 6.21
N SER A 231 -13.36 13.66 6.44
CA SER A 231 -12.65 13.66 7.72
C SER A 231 -11.99 15.01 8.02
N CYS A 232 -11.45 15.70 7.01
CA CYS A 232 -10.93 17.06 7.18
C CYS A 232 -12.03 18.02 7.65
N LEU A 233 -13.24 17.94 7.09
CA LEU A 233 -14.37 18.76 7.53
C LEU A 233 -14.72 18.50 9.01
N GLU A 234 -14.75 17.24 9.44
CA GLU A 234 -14.96 16.87 10.85
C GLU A 234 -13.87 17.42 11.76
N HIS A 235 -12.61 17.30 11.34
CA HIS A 235 -11.46 17.78 12.09
C HIS A 235 -11.48 19.31 12.21
N LEU A 236 -11.80 20.05 11.13
CA LEU A 236 -11.98 21.49 11.18
C LEU A 236 -13.08 21.91 12.17
N MET A 237 -14.25 21.25 12.09
CA MET A 237 -15.34 21.50 13.02
C MET A 237 -14.94 21.20 14.47
N TYR A 238 -14.16 20.14 14.70
CA TYR A 238 -13.61 19.79 16.00
C TYR A 238 -12.65 20.87 16.53
N ILE A 239 -11.73 21.38 15.69
CA ILE A 239 -10.82 22.46 16.03
C ILE A 239 -11.60 23.71 16.46
N ILE A 240 -12.61 24.11 15.68
CA ILE A 240 -13.49 25.25 15.98
C ILE A 240 -14.14 25.09 17.37
N LEU A 241 -14.72 23.92 17.66
CA LEU A 241 -15.37 23.66 18.95
C LEU A 241 -14.37 23.67 20.11
N ASN A 242 -13.16 23.17 19.89
CA ASN A 242 -12.09 23.22 20.87
C ASN A 242 -11.60 24.65 21.16
N ASN A 243 -11.56 25.52 20.16
CA ASN A 243 -11.24 26.94 20.36
C ASN A 243 -12.26 27.60 21.30
N TYR A 244 -13.56 27.35 21.10
CA TYR A 244 -14.58 27.80 22.04
C TYR A 244 -14.46 27.16 23.42
N ALA A 245 -14.15 25.86 23.50
CA ALA A 245 -13.96 25.19 24.79
C ALA A 245 -12.81 25.79 25.59
N LYS A 246 -11.69 26.15 24.93
CA LYS A 246 -10.57 26.89 25.56
C LYS A 246 -10.98 28.26 26.12
N LYS A 247 -12.10 28.84 25.64
CA LYS A 247 -12.70 30.09 26.16
C LYS A 247 -13.75 29.84 27.24
N GLY A 248 -13.93 28.61 27.70
CA GLY A 248 -14.85 28.24 28.78
C GLY A 248 -16.19 27.64 28.33
N TYR A 249 -16.44 27.52 27.03
CA TYR A 249 -17.65 26.86 26.50
C TYR A 249 -17.50 25.33 26.45
N ASN A 250 -17.14 24.72 27.58
CA ASN A 250 -16.70 23.33 27.71
C ASN A 250 -17.74 22.27 27.26
N ILE A 251 -19.01 22.63 27.08
CA ILE A 251 -20.03 21.70 26.59
C ILE A 251 -19.91 21.44 25.09
N LEU A 252 -19.25 22.34 24.36
CA LEU A 252 -19.17 22.30 22.90
C LEU A 252 -18.22 21.22 22.37
N ASN A 253 -17.20 20.83 23.15
CA ASN A 253 -16.24 19.79 22.75
C ASN A 253 -16.48 18.43 23.43
N ARG A 254 -17.60 18.26 24.14
CA ARG A 254 -17.97 16.97 24.74
C ARG A 254 -18.68 16.10 23.71
N PHE A 255 -17.96 15.14 23.15
CA PHE A 255 -18.49 14.20 22.18
C PHE A 255 -18.76 12.82 22.81
N PRO A 256 -19.72 12.04 22.26
CA PRO A 256 -19.78 10.61 22.53
C PRO A 256 -18.51 9.91 22.00
N LYS A 257 -18.33 8.63 22.35
CA LYS A 257 -17.16 7.84 21.95
C LYS A 257 -16.94 7.83 20.43
N ASP A 258 -18.03 7.76 19.67
CA ASP A 258 -18.03 7.72 18.21
C ASP A 258 -18.92 8.85 17.68
N PRO A 259 -18.41 10.09 17.58
CA PRO A 259 -19.20 11.22 17.14
C PRO A 259 -19.56 11.11 15.66
N THR A 260 -20.77 11.55 15.34
CA THR A 260 -21.31 11.58 13.98
C THR A 260 -21.55 13.01 13.52
N ALA A 261 -21.79 13.21 12.22
CA ALA A 261 -22.27 14.47 11.65
C ALA A 261 -23.37 15.16 12.49
N LYS A 262 -24.31 14.37 13.03
CA LYS A 262 -25.41 14.88 13.86
C LYS A 262 -24.88 15.52 15.15
N ASP A 263 -23.86 14.93 15.77
CA ASP A 263 -23.26 15.46 16.98
C ASP A 263 -22.59 16.81 16.70
N TYR A 264 -21.76 16.90 15.65
CA TYR A 264 -21.13 18.15 15.24
C TYR A 264 -22.15 19.25 14.93
N VAL A 265 -23.17 18.96 14.14
CA VAL A 265 -24.24 19.92 13.81
C VAL A 265 -24.99 20.36 15.07
N ASN A 266 -25.28 19.44 15.99
CA ASN A 266 -25.94 19.78 17.26
C ASN A 266 -25.07 20.65 18.16
N ARG A 267 -23.74 20.51 18.12
CA ARG A 267 -22.81 21.39 18.83
C ARG A 267 -22.77 22.77 18.20
N PHE A 268 -22.73 22.89 16.88
CA PHE A 268 -22.75 24.17 16.18
C PHE A 268 -24.07 24.94 16.37
N ARG A 269 -25.19 24.25 16.63
CA ARG A 269 -26.47 24.89 16.96
C ARG A 269 -26.48 25.53 18.36
N GLN A 270 -25.56 25.16 19.23
CA GLN A 270 -25.49 25.72 20.59
C GLN A 270 -24.78 27.07 20.58
N LYS A 271 -25.12 27.92 21.57
CA LYS A 271 -24.41 29.18 21.79
C LYS A 271 -22.95 28.90 22.20
N PRO A 272 -21.99 29.74 21.77
CA PRO A 272 -22.21 31.03 21.10
C PRO A 272 -22.34 30.95 19.57
N ILE A 273 -22.08 29.80 18.93
CA ILE A 273 -22.11 29.64 17.47
C ILE A 273 -23.54 29.85 16.94
N GLY A 274 -24.49 29.01 17.37
CA GLY A 274 -25.92 29.19 17.12
C GLY A 274 -26.34 29.16 15.66
N ILE A 275 -25.84 28.19 14.87
CA ILE A 275 -26.23 28.06 13.45
C ILE A 275 -27.74 27.82 13.28
N ASP A 276 -28.31 28.35 12.19
CA ASP A 276 -29.72 28.19 11.87
C ASP A 276 -30.03 26.87 11.14
N SER A 277 -31.30 26.68 10.76
CA SER A 277 -31.75 25.47 10.06
C SER A 277 -31.21 25.32 8.65
N ARG A 278 -30.89 26.43 7.96
CA ARG A 278 -30.34 26.45 6.60
C ARG A 278 -28.85 26.13 6.62
N GLN A 279 -28.10 26.76 7.51
CA GLN A 279 -26.68 26.46 7.76
C GLN A 279 -26.50 25.00 8.18
N ALA A 280 -27.35 24.51 9.10
CA ALA A 280 -27.33 23.11 9.46
C ALA A 280 -27.64 22.18 8.27
N ARG A 281 -28.55 22.58 7.36
CA ARG A 281 -28.84 21.79 6.15
C ARG A 281 -27.65 21.76 5.19
N ALA A 282 -26.95 22.88 5.02
CA ALA A 282 -25.73 22.94 4.22
C ALA A 282 -24.64 22.02 4.78
N ILE A 283 -24.35 22.10 6.08
CA ILE A 283 -23.37 21.21 6.72
C ILE A 283 -23.77 19.73 6.57
N ASN A 284 -25.05 19.39 6.76
CA ASN A 284 -25.54 18.03 6.55
C ASN A 284 -25.38 17.55 5.10
N LEU A 285 -25.47 18.43 4.10
CA LEU A 285 -25.25 18.07 2.70
C LEU A 285 -23.81 17.58 2.47
N PHE A 286 -22.82 18.25 3.07
CA PHE A 286 -21.41 17.84 2.99
C PHE A 286 -21.19 16.46 3.62
N PHE A 287 -21.79 16.22 4.79
CA PHE A 287 -21.74 14.91 5.44
C PHE A 287 -22.45 13.81 4.65
N MET A 288 -23.57 14.12 4.00
CA MET A 288 -24.25 13.17 3.12
C MET A 288 -23.40 12.84 1.89
N ALA A 289 -22.70 13.83 1.31
CA ALA A 289 -21.76 13.60 0.23
C ALA A 289 -20.64 12.65 0.66
N ARG A 290 -20.00 12.90 1.81
CA ARG A 290 -19.01 12.00 2.44
C ARG A 290 -19.56 10.58 2.60
N ASN A 291 -20.73 10.43 3.22
CA ASN A 291 -21.33 9.13 3.49
C ASN A 291 -21.72 8.38 2.21
N SER A 292 -22.12 9.11 1.16
CA SER A 292 -22.42 8.50 -0.14
C SER A 292 -21.17 7.90 -0.81
N VAL A 293 -20.01 8.52 -0.61
CA VAL A 293 -18.74 8.01 -1.11
C VAL A 293 -18.25 6.84 -0.25
N ASP A 294 -18.23 7.02 1.08
CA ASP A 294 -17.62 6.07 2.02
C ASP A 294 -18.41 4.78 2.20
N HIS A 295 -19.75 4.86 2.30
CA HIS A 295 -20.58 3.72 2.71
C HIS A 295 -21.36 3.05 1.57
N TYR A 296 -21.68 3.76 0.49
CA TYR A 296 -22.39 3.18 -0.66
C TYR A 296 -21.46 2.71 -1.78
N ASN A 297 -20.23 3.27 -1.83
CA ASN A 297 -19.11 2.95 -2.74
C ASN A 297 -19.47 2.08 -3.96
N SER A 298 -20.06 2.70 -4.97
CA SER A 298 -20.34 2.05 -6.27
C SER A 298 -19.10 1.94 -7.19
N GLY A 299 -17.91 2.33 -6.70
CA GLY A 299 -16.69 2.48 -7.51
C GLY A 299 -16.70 3.67 -8.47
N LYS A 300 -17.75 4.51 -8.46
CA LYS A 300 -17.93 5.67 -9.35
C LYS A 300 -18.00 6.98 -8.56
N THR A 301 -16.93 7.32 -7.85
CA THR A 301 -16.79 8.66 -7.25
C THR A 301 -16.30 9.65 -8.30
N GLN A 302 -16.97 10.78 -8.42
CA GLN A 302 -16.65 11.83 -9.38
C GLN A 302 -16.06 13.06 -8.69
N ARG A 303 -15.30 13.85 -9.45
CA ARG A 303 -14.72 15.13 -9.05
C ARG A 303 -15.69 16.06 -8.31
N ILE A 304 -16.97 16.08 -8.71
CA ILE A 304 -18.01 16.95 -8.13
C ILE A 304 -18.18 16.76 -6.62
N PHE A 305 -17.97 15.55 -6.09
CA PHE A 305 -18.05 15.31 -4.64
C PHE A 305 -16.85 15.90 -3.91
N CYS A 306 -15.66 15.87 -4.53
CA CYS A 306 -14.48 16.52 -3.96
C CYS A 306 -14.66 18.04 -3.96
N ASP A 307 -15.15 18.61 -5.06
CA ASP A 307 -15.44 20.05 -5.17
C ASP A 307 -16.44 20.52 -4.11
N LEU A 308 -17.54 19.78 -3.94
CA LEU A 308 -18.55 20.07 -2.92
C LEU A 308 -17.99 20.04 -1.49
N LEU A 309 -17.09 19.09 -1.19
CA LEU A 309 -16.46 18.99 0.13
C LEU A 309 -15.41 20.08 0.36
N LEU A 310 -14.67 20.48 -0.67
CA LEU A 310 -13.75 21.61 -0.61
C LEU A 310 -14.49 22.94 -0.39
N ASP A 311 -15.61 23.14 -1.09
CA ASP A 311 -16.51 24.26 -0.84
C ASP A 311 -16.98 24.24 0.62
N GLY A 312 -17.40 23.08 1.14
CA GLY A 312 -17.83 22.95 2.53
C GLY A 312 -16.75 23.22 3.58
N ILE A 313 -15.50 22.80 3.34
CA ILE A 313 -14.36 23.13 4.22
C ILE A 313 -14.09 24.64 4.20
N SER A 314 -14.10 25.25 3.01
CA SER A 314 -13.89 26.69 2.86
C SER A 314 -14.99 27.49 3.55
N ASP A 315 -16.26 27.13 3.34
CA ASP A 315 -17.41 27.78 3.98
C ASP A 315 -17.33 27.68 5.51
N VAL A 316 -17.06 26.48 6.05
CA VAL A 316 -16.96 26.29 7.50
C VAL A 316 -15.78 27.07 8.10
N TYR A 317 -14.64 27.11 7.41
CA TYR A 317 -13.50 27.89 7.85
C TYR A 317 -13.83 29.39 7.87
N ASN A 318 -14.29 29.93 6.74
CA ASN A 318 -14.56 31.36 6.58
C ASN A 318 -15.64 31.86 7.56
N ASP A 319 -16.71 31.08 7.75
CA ASP A 319 -17.86 31.50 8.56
C ASP A 319 -17.62 31.36 10.07
N TYR A 320 -16.82 30.37 10.50
CA TYR A 320 -16.79 29.98 11.91
C TYR A 320 -15.39 29.96 12.56
N PHE A 321 -14.31 29.81 11.80
CA PHE A 321 -12.98 29.68 12.39
C PHE A 321 -12.51 30.98 13.07
N GLY A 322 -12.55 32.10 12.36
CA GLY A 322 -12.14 33.41 12.92
C GLY A 322 -12.98 33.82 14.13
N ALA A 323 -14.29 33.51 14.12
CA ALA A 323 -15.18 33.74 15.26
C ALA A 323 -14.83 32.87 16.49
N SER A 324 -14.32 31.65 16.26
CA SER A 324 -13.91 30.75 17.34
C SER A 324 -12.66 31.21 18.09
N MET A 325 -11.72 31.82 17.36
CA MET A 325 -10.47 32.36 17.93
C MET A 325 -10.74 33.61 18.77
N ASN A 326 -11.66 34.45 18.28
CA ASN A 326 -12.00 35.75 18.87
C ASN A 326 -13.20 35.70 19.82
N ALA A 327 -13.68 34.51 20.16
CA ALA A 327 -14.84 34.35 21.03
C ALA A 327 -14.59 35.00 22.41
N PRO A 328 -15.60 35.68 22.98
CA PRO A 328 -15.52 36.18 24.35
C PRO A 328 -15.40 35.01 25.33
N LEU A 329 -14.86 35.27 26.52
CA LEU A 329 -14.87 34.26 27.58
C LEU A 329 -16.31 33.88 27.94
N ALA A 330 -16.53 32.60 28.22
CA ALA A 330 -17.83 32.14 28.67
C ALA A 330 -18.26 32.90 29.93
N PRO A 331 -19.53 33.31 30.04
CA PRO A 331 -20.03 33.95 31.25
C PRO A 331 -19.77 33.03 32.44
N THR A 332 -19.12 33.54 33.48
CA THR A 332 -19.03 32.83 34.75
C THR A 332 -20.45 32.62 35.26
N GLN A 333 -20.85 31.35 35.41
CA GLN A 333 -22.10 31.02 36.06
C GLN A 333 -22.01 31.55 37.50
N LYS A 334 -22.79 32.59 37.80
CA LYS A 334 -23.01 33.07 39.18
C LYS A 334 -23.89 32.10 39.93
#